data_AF-T0L7S3-F1
#
_entry.id   AF-T0L7S3-F1
#
_cell.length_a   1.000
_cell.length_b   1.000
_cell.length_c   1.000
_cell.angle_alpha   90.00
_cell.angle_beta   90.00
_cell.angle_gamma   90.00
#
_symmetry.space_group_name_H-M   'P 1'
#
loop_
_entity.id
_entity.type
_entity.pdbx_description
1 polymer ?
#
loop_
_entity_poly.entity_id
_entity_poly.type
_entity_poly.pdbx_seq_one_letter_code
_entity_poly.pdbx_strand_id
1 'polypeptide(L)'
;MHEKINLIVNSFKILKTYTEKIKHKNYVEYKNVGSIFSYNDRKFRKIQNFFKYTLDISTYFYNPLIKGNNSSLIFYTSDFVYTIKVINKNEFNTLNFILDDYYNYIINTNYSFLVKILGCYEAHNIKFIVMENKLKVFENIQIFDIKGFNIMRESKNKFIKKEKDWIKINAKIKTNELILKCLEKDLLFLKKKNIMDYSLIIGMKDNKNFNFGIIDILTTYNITKRIEFIYNLICLCTRKKSCTNPERYFERFNKMVSEYVFKLETS
;
A
#
# COMPACT_ATOMS: atom_id res chain seq x y z
N MET A 1 10.09 -9.89 16.96
CA MET A 1 9.74 -9.53 15.55
C MET A 1 9.86 -10.73 14.64
N HIS A 2 11.04 -11.35 14.53
CA HIS A 2 11.24 -12.61 13.78
C HIS A 2 10.25 -13.72 14.18
N GLU A 3 9.95 -13.88 15.48
CA GLU A 3 8.90 -14.80 15.95
C GLU A 3 7.53 -14.55 15.31
N LYS A 4 7.07 -13.30 15.25
CA LYS A 4 5.79 -12.95 14.62
C LYS A 4 5.77 -13.28 13.13
N ILE A 5 6.88 -13.08 12.43
CA ILE A 5 6.99 -13.42 10.99
C ILE A 5 6.96 -14.94 10.81
N ASN A 6 7.72 -15.68 11.62
CA ASN A 6 7.73 -17.14 11.59
C ASN A 6 6.34 -17.72 11.87
N LEU A 7 5.60 -17.18 12.84
CA LEU A 7 4.21 -17.56 13.09
C LEU A 7 3.35 -17.39 11.83
N ILE A 8 3.38 -16.20 11.21
CA ILE A 8 2.60 -15.93 9.98
C ILE A 8 2.95 -16.93 8.85
N VAL A 9 4.24 -17.13 8.60
CA VAL A 9 4.72 -17.95 7.48
C VAL A 9 4.42 -19.43 7.71
N ASN A 10 4.65 -19.94 8.93
CA ASN A 10 4.35 -21.32 9.28
C ASN A 10 2.84 -21.60 9.21
N SER A 11 2.01 -20.68 9.71
CA SER A 11 0.55 -20.75 9.56
C SER A 11 0.15 -20.85 8.07
N PHE A 12 0.76 -20.05 7.18
CA PHE A 12 0.40 -20.09 5.76
C PHE A 12 0.87 -21.37 5.04
N LYS A 13 2.02 -21.95 5.42
CA LYS A 13 2.47 -23.24 4.87
C LYS A 13 1.45 -24.35 5.15
N ILE A 14 0.85 -24.35 6.33
CA ILE A 14 -0.17 -25.34 6.75
C ILE A 14 -1.45 -25.20 5.90
N LEU A 15 -1.85 -23.97 5.53
CA LEU A 15 -3.01 -23.74 4.64
C LEU A 15 -2.90 -24.47 3.28
N LYS A 16 -1.68 -24.70 2.78
CA LYS A 16 -1.44 -25.35 1.48
C LYS A 16 -1.55 -26.87 1.54
N THR A 17 -1.31 -27.49 2.69
CA THR A 17 -1.08 -28.94 2.76
C THR A 17 -2.14 -29.71 3.55
N TYR A 18 -2.70 -29.17 4.63
CA TYR A 18 -3.57 -29.96 5.52
C TYR A 18 -4.55 -29.12 6.32
N THR A 19 -5.77 -28.85 5.80
CA THR A 19 -6.80 -28.17 6.60
C THR A 19 -8.23 -28.54 6.21
N GLU A 20 -9.03 -28.96 7.20
CA GLU A 20 -10.50 -28.88 7.14
C GLU A 20 -10.91 -27.41 7.11
N LYS A 21 -11.87 -27.08 6.24
CA LYS A 21 -12.34 -25.70 6.02
C LYS A 21 -13.75 -25.54 6.54
N ILE A 22 -13.95 -24.60 7.46
CA ILE A 22 -15.27 -24.20 7.92
C ILE A 22 -15.61 -22.84 7.31
N LYS A 23 -16.72 -22.79 6.57
CA LYS A 23 -17.21 -21.56 5.96
C LYS A 23 -18.11 -20.81 6.95
N HIS A 24 -17.71 -19.60 7.30
CA HIS A 24 -18.54 -18.64 8.02
C HIS A 24 -19.03 -17.56 7.06
N LYS A 25 -19.97 -16.70 7.50
CA LYS A 25 -20.55 -15.64 6.65
C LYS A 25 -19.50 -14.69 6.06
N ASN A 26 -18.48 -14.33 6.86
CA ASN A 26 -17.51 -13.28 6.50
C ASN A 26 -16.05 -13.79 6.37
N TYR A 27 -15.79 -15.04 6.74
CA TYR A 27 -14.45 -15.62 6.74
C TYR A 27 -14.47 -17.14 6.56
N VAL A 28 -13.34 -17.70 6.16
CA VAL A 28 -13.08 -19.14 6.19
C VAL A 28 -12.12 -19.42 7.33
N GLU A 29 -12.49 -20.34 8.21
CA GLU A 29 -11.63 -20.84 9.28
C GLU A 29 -10.95 -22.13 8.85
N TYR A 30 -9.65 -22.20 9.13
CA TYR A 30 -8.80 -23.36 8.87
C TYR A 30 -8.34 -23.95 10.21
N LYS A 31 -8.73 -25.21 10.47
CA LYS A 31 -8.43 -25.93 11.73
C LYS A 31 -7.02 -26.54 11.72
N ASN A 32 -6.54 -26.88 12.93
CA ASN A 32 -5.24 -27.51 13.27
C ASN A 32 -4.01 -26.58 13.23
N VAL A 33 -3.54 -26.22 14.43
CA VAL A 33 -2.41 -25.31 14.76
C VAL A 33 -2.77 -23.82 14.79
N GLY A 34 -3.78 -23.48 15.60
CA GLY A 34 -4.19 -22.11 15.91
C GLY A 34 -5.02 -21.49 14.79
N SER A 35 -6.35 -21.44 14.96
CA SER A 35 -7.33 -21.02 13.94
C SER A 35 -6.80 -19.90 13.04
N ILE A 36 -6.58 -20.23 11.77
CA ILE A 36 -6.24 -19.24 10.75
C ILE A 36 -7.54 -18.81 10.10
N PHE A 37 -7.69 -17.51 9.88
CA PHE A 37 -8.86 -16.94 9.24
C PHE A 37 -8.46 -16.30 7.91
N SER A 38 -9.20 -16.61 6.84
CA SER A 38 -9.16 -15.86 5.58
C SER A 38 -10.42 -15.02 5.46
N TYR A 39 -10.28 -13.71 5.41
CA TYR A 39 -11.41 -12.77 5.30
C TYR A 39 -11.72 -12.51 3.84
N ASN A 40 -13.00 -12.59 3.47
CA ASN A 40 -13.47 -12.30 2.10
C ASN A 40 -12.70 -13.05 0.99
N ASP A 41 -12.25 -14.26 1.27
CA ASP A 41 -11.40 -15.11 0.42
C ASP A 41 -11.86 -15.15 -1.05
N ARG A 42 -13.18 -15.27 -1.27
CA ARG A 42 -13.78 -15.32 -2.62
C ARG A 42 -13.46 -14.08 -3.46
N LYS A 43 -13.54 -12.87 -2.90
CA LYS A 43 -13.27 -11.62 -3.64
C LYS A 43 -11.78 -11.51 -3.97
N PHE A 44 -10.92 -11.81 -2.99
CA PHE A 44 -9.48 -11.80 -3.20
C PHE A 44 -9.02 -12.83 -4.23
N ARG A 45 -9.58 -14.05 -4.24
CA ARG A 45 -9.31 -15.04 -5.30
C ARG A 45 -9.74 -14.56 -6.68
N LYS A 46 -10.86 -13.85 -6.80
CA LYS A 46 -11.28 -13.26 -8.07
C LYS A 46 -10.28 -12.20 -8.55
N ILE A 47 -9.75 -11.37 -7.64
CA ILE A 47 -8.68 -10.41 -7.96
C ILE A 47 -7.41 -11.15 -8.41
N GLN A 48 -6.99 -12.17 -7.66
CA GLN A 48 -5.83 -13.00 -8.02
C GLN A 48 -5.98 -13.59 -9.43
N ASN A 49 -7.11 -14.22 -9.73
CA ASN A 49 -7.37 -14.83 -11.03
C ASN A 49 -7.41 -13.79 -12.17
N PHE A 50 -8.04 -12.64 -11.94
CA PHE A 50 -8.16 -11.58 -12.95
C PHE A 50 -6.78 -11.06 -13.38
N PHE A 51 -5.87 -10.85 -12.43
CA PHE A 51 -4.51 -10.39 -12.71
C PHE A 51 -3.48 -11.53 -12.83
N LYS A 52 -3.93 -12.80 -12.84
CA LYS A 52 -3.09 -13.99 -12.96
C LYS A 52 -2.00 -14.11 -11.88
N TYR A 53 -2.30 -13.71 -10.64
CA TYR A 53 -1.42 -13.94 -9.50
C TYR A 53 -1.56 -15.37 -8.96
N THR A 54 -0.43 -16.00 -8.67
CA THR A 54 -0.36 -17.28 -7.95
C THR A 54 0.22 -17.03 -6.57
N LEU A 55 -0.63 -16.96 -5.56
CA LEU A 55 -0.22 -16.55 -4.21
C LEU A 55 0.61 -17.62 -3.51
N ASP A 56 1.88 -17.32 -3.26
CA ASP A 56 2.78 -18.13 -2.44
C ASP A 56 3.56 -17.23 -1.48
N ILE A 57 3.41 -17.45 -0.17
CA ILE A 57 4.18 -16.76 0.87
C ILE A 57 4.99 -17.72 1.75
N SER A 58 5.26 -18.93 1.25
CA SER A 58 5.97 -19.97 1.99
C SER A 58 7.43 -19.62 2.29
N THR A 59 8.06 -18.81 1.45
CA THR A 59 9.42 -18.30 1.63
C THR A 59 9.39 -16.78 1.71
N TYR A 60 10.23 -16.23 2.57
CA TYR A 60 10.23 -14.80 2.83
C TYR A 60 11.63 -14.27 3.13
N PHE A 61 11.76 -12.96 3.00
CA PHE A 61 12.86 -12.22 3.62
C PHE A 61 12.32 -10.98 4.32
N TYR A 62 13.00 -10.59 5.39
CA TYR A 62 12.74 -9.35 6.11
C TYR A 62 13.92 -8.42 5.93
N ASN A 63 13.69 -7.24 5.35
CA ASN A 63 14.70 -6.22 5.22
C ASN A 63 14.43 -5.07 6.21
N PRO A 64 15.18 -4.99 7.34
CA PRO A 64 14.97 -3.93 8.34
C PRO A 64 15.22 -2.51 7.79
N LEU A 65 15.94 -2.39 6.67
CA LEU A 65 16.38 -1.13 6.09
C LEU A 65 15.27 -0.44 5.27
N ILE A 66 14.31 -1.22 4.75
CA ILE A 66 13.12 -0.73 4.02
C ILE A 66 11.95 -0.47 4.99
N LYS A 67 12.21 -0.42 6.30
CA LYS A 67 11.18 -0.11 7.28
C LYS A 67 10.75 1.35 7.12
N GLY A 68 9.51 1.56 6.71
CA GLY A 68 8.88 2.88 6.74
C GLY A 68 8.83 3.44 8.17
N ASN A 69 8.62 4.75 8.31
CA ASN A 69 8.54 5.41 9.62
C ASN A 69 7.39 4.90 10.51
N ASN A 70 6.47 4.10 9.97
CA ASN A 70 5.35 3.52 10.69
C ASN A 70 5.78 2.23 11.39
N SER A 71 5.32 2.04 12.62
CA SER A 71 5.53 0.85 13.46
C SER A 71 4.96 -0.46 12.89
N SER A 72 4.38 -0.44 11.68
CA SER A 72 3.82 -1.60 10.99
C SER A 72 4.91 -2.54 10.48
N LEU A 73 4.79 -3.83 10.84
CA LEU A 73 5.69 -4.88 10.39
C LEU A 73 5.41 -5.22 8.91
N ILE A 74 6.43 -5.06 8.05
CA ILE A 74 6.38 -5.34 6.61
C ILE A 74 7.52 -6.29 6.26
N PHE A 75 7.23 -7.31 5.45
CA PHE A 75 8.22 -8.23 4.89
C PHE A 75 7.79 -8.67 3.48
N TYR A 76 8.67 -9.38 2.78
CA TYR A 76 8.49 -9.72 1.37
C TYR A 76 8.66 -11.21 1.15
N THR A 77 8.05 -11.73 0.10
CA THR A 77 8.35 -13.09 -0.36
C THR A 77 9.76 -13.16 -0.94
N SER A 78 10.39 -14.34 -0.91
CA SER A 78 11.78 -14.50 -1.37
C SER A 78 11.98 -14.15 -2.85
N ASP A 79 10.94 -14.32 -3.67
CA ASP A 79 10.90 -13.90 -5.08
C ASP A 79 10.58 -12.40 -5.28
N PHE A 80 10.37 -11.66 -4.17
CA PHE A 80 10.02 -10.24 -4.13
C PHE A 80 8.71 -9.86 -4.85
N VAL A 81 7.86 -10.83 -5.20
CA VAL A 81 6.61 -10.59 -5.92
C VAL A 81 5.55 -9.99 -4.99
N TYR A 82 5.52 -10.41 -3.73
CA TYR A 82 4.50 -10.02 -2.77
C TYR A 82 5.09 -9.30 -1.56
N THR A 83 4.31 -8.36 -1.04
CA THR A 83 4.53 -7.71 0.25
C THR A 83 3.51 -8.25 1.25
N ILE A 84 3.98 -8.65 2.43
CA ILE A 84 3.15 -8.99 3.57
C ILE A 84 3.23 -7.84 4.57
N LYS A 85 2.07 -7.29 4.93
CA LYS A 85 1.96 -6.19 5.89
C LYS A 85 1.06 -6.59 7.03
N VAL A 86 1.58 -6.53 8.26
CA VAL A 86 0.76 -6.59 9.46
C VAL A 86 -0.04 -5.30 9.58
N ILE A 87 -1.35 -5.44 9.72
CA ILE A 87 -2.29 -4.33 9.76
C ILE A 87 -2.93 -4.21 11.14
N ASN A 88 -3.22 -2.97 11.54
CA ASN A 88 -3.93 -2.71 12.80
C ASN A 88 -5.45 -2.84 12.61
N LYS A 89 -6.20 -2.73 13.72
CA LYS A 89 -7.67 -2.82 13.73
C LYS A 89 -8.32 -1.76 12.82
N ASN A 90 -7.77 -0.55 12.75
CA ASN A 90 -8.32 0.52 11.91
C ASN A 90 -8.11 0.21 10.42
N GLU A 91 -6.91 -0.20 10.02
CA GLU A 91 -6.62 -0.62 8.64
C GLU A 91 -7.48 -1.82 8.21
N PHE A 92 -7.70 -2.79 9.11
CA PHE A 92 -8.61 -3.91 8.87
C PHE A 92 -10.06 -3.45 8.67
N ASN A 93 -10.54 -2.55 9.52
CA ASN A 93 -11.89 -1.99 9.41
C ASN A 93 -12.04 -1.18 8.12
N THR A 94 -11.04 -0.37 7.75
CA THR A 94 -10.99 0.34 6.47
C THR A 94 -11.10 -0.63 5.30
N LEU A 95 -10.28 -1.69 5.29
CA LEU A 95 -10.30 -2.69 4.22
C LEU A 95 -11.70 -3.28 4.06
N ASN A 96 -12.32 -3.72 5.15
CA ASN A 96 -13.68 -4.28 5.10
C ASN A 96 -14.72 -3.25 4.65
N PHE A 97 -14.56 -1.98 5.03
CA PHE A 97 -15.46 -0.90 4.62
C PHE A 97 -15.37 -0.61 3.12
N ILE A 98 -14.16 -0.59 2.54
CA ILE A 98 -13.96 -0.24 1.12
C ILE A 98 -13.97 -1.44 0.18
N LEU A 99 -13.99 -2.68 0.69
CA LEU A 99 -13.65 -3.86 -0.09
C LEU A 99 -14.52 -4.03 -1.35
N ASP A 100 -15.81 -3.76 -1.25
CA ASP A 100 -16.77 -3.97 -2.33
C ASP A 100 -16.54 -2.97 -3.46
N ASP A 101 -16.35 -1.71 -3.10
CA ASP A 101 -16.01 -0.65 -4.03
C ASP A 101 -14.63 -0.84 -4.64
N TYR A 102 -13.64 -1.23 -3.83
CA TYR A 102 -12.28 -1.51 -4.28
C TYR A 102 -12.27 -2.68 -5.27
N TYR A 103 -12.95 -3.78 -4.94
CA TYR A 103 -13.11 -4.93 -5.82
C TYR A 103 -13.72 -4.52 -7.15
N ASN A 104 -14.87 -3.83 -7.11
CA ASN A 104 -15.56 -3.37 -8.32
C ASN A 104 -14.73 -2.38 -9.13
N TYR A 105 -13.99 -1.48 -8.49
CA TYR A 105 -13.12 -0.54 -9.18
C TYR A 105 -11.98 -1.25 -9.91
N ILE A 106 -11.28 -2.15 -9.20
CA ILE A 106 -10.08 -2.81 -9.71
C ILE A 106 -10.38 -3.80 -10.85
N ILE A 107 -11.52 -4.51 -10.81
CA ILE A 107 -11.88 -5.45 -11.89
C ILE A 107 -12.44 -4.78 -13.14
N ASN A 108 -13.02 -3.59 -13.00
CA ASN A 108 -13.66 -2.86 -14.11
C ASN A 108 -12.75 -1.79 -14.73
N THR A 109 -11.55 -1.59 -14.19
CA THR A 109 -10.55 -0.72 -14.80
C THR A 109 -9.55 -1.53 -15.62
N ASN A 110 -9.27 -1.10 -16.85
CA ASN A 110 -8.28 -1.76 -17.71
C ASN A 110 -6.87 -1.73 -17.10
N TYR A 111 -6.59 -0.70 -16.30
CA TYR A 111 -5.31 -0.52 -15.63
C TYR A 111 -5.46 0.33 -14.37
N SER A 112 -4.65 0.05 -13.34
CA SER A 112 -4.59 0.84 -12.11
C SER A 112 -3.19 0.78 -11.49
N PHE A 113 -2.73 1.91 -10.96
CA PHE A 113 -1.51 2.06 -10.18
C PHE A 113 -1.71 1.79 -8.69
N LEU A 114 -2.95 1.67 -8.20
CA LEU A 114 -3.21 1.20 -6.84
C LEU A 114 -2.55 -0.16 -6.60
N VAL A 115 -2.07 -0.37 -5.39
CA VAL A 115 -1.60 -1.67 -4.92
C VAL A 115 -2.74 -2.69 -4.92
N LYS A 116 -2.44 -3.91 -5.37
CA LYS A 116 -3.40 -5.00 -5.45
C LYS A 116 -3.36 -5.75 -4.13
N ILE A 117 -4.45 -5.67 -3.37
CA ILE A 117 -4.61 -6.47 -2.15
C ILE A 117 -5.08 -7.86 -2.59
N LEU A 118 -4.26 -8.87 -2.30
CA LEU A 118 -4.43 -10.23 -2.79
C LEU A 118 -4.97 -11.17 -1.73
N GLY A 119 -5.00 -10.76 -0.46
CA GLY A 119 -5.60 -11.54 0.61
C GLY A 119 -5.53 -10.80 1.94
N CYS A 120 -6.44 -11.15 2.85
CA CYS A 120 -6.47 -10.66 4.21
C CYS A 120 -6.66 -11.85 5.16
N TYR A 121 -5.75 -11.98 6.11
CA TYR A 121 -5.66 -13.15 6.97
C TYR A 121 -5.47 -12.77 8.43
N GLU A 122 -5.79 -13.71 9.32
CA GLU A 122 -5.43 -13.64 10.73
C GLU A 122 -4.86 -14.98 11.17
N ALA A 123 -3.69 -14.94 11.82
CA ALA A 123 -3.06 -16.10 12.44
C ALA A 123 -2.48 -15.66 13.79
N HIS A 124 -2.70 -16.45 14.86
CA HIS A 124 -2.24 -16.12 16.21
C HIS A 124 -2.63 -14.70 16.67
N ASN A 125 -3.86 -14.27 16.39
CA ASN A 125 -4.38 -12.91 16.65
C ASN A 125 -3.63 -11.77 15.94
N ILE A 126 -2.83 -12.09 14.93
CA ILE A 126 -2.12 -11.12 14.10
C ILE A 126 -2.84 -11.03 12.76
N LYS A 127 -3.43 -9.87 12.48
CA LYS A 127 -4.06 -9.56 11.19
C LYS A 127 -3.02 -9.05 10.20
N PHE A 128 -3.02 -9.58 8.99
CA PHE A 128 -2.10 -9.18 7.94
C PHE A 128 -2.77 -9.25 6.56
N ILE A 129 -2.24 -8.46 5.64
CA ILE A 129 -2.59 -8.52 4.22
C ILE A 129 -1.40 -9.02 3.41
N VAL A 130 -1.71 -9.70 2.31
CA VAL A 130 -0.75 -9.96 1.25
C VAL A 130 -1.13 -9.10 0.06
N MET A 131 -0.16 -8.39 -0.51
CA MET A 131 -0.39 -7.44 -1.59
C MET A 131 0.74 -7.47 -2.63
N GLU A 132 0.45 -7.02 -3.86
CA GLU A 132 1.45 -6.86 -4.92
C GLU A 132 2.61 -5.97 -4.46
N ASN A 133 3.85 -6.37 -4.75
CA ASN A 133 5.00 -5.50 -4.60
C ASN A 133 5.19 -4.59 -5.82
N LYS A 134 5.03 -3.27 -5.64
CA LYS A 134 5.17 -2.28 -6.70
C LYS A 134 6.60 -2.04 -7.21
N LEU A 135 7.61 -2.41 -6.43
CA LEU A 135 9.00 -2.18 -6.83
C LEU A 135 9.48 -3.18 -7.90
N LYS A 136 8.84 -4.37 -7.97
CA LYS A 136 9.10 -5.49 -8.89
C LYS A 136 10.52 -6.09 -8.89
N VAL A 137 11.54 -5.31 -8.53
CA VAL A 137 12.95 -5.72 -8.43
C VAL A 137 13.54 -5.02 -7.21
N PHE A 138 14.38 -5.72 -6.45
CA PHE A 138 15.03 -5.15 -5.26
C PHE A 138 16.48 -4.69 -5.52
N GLU A 139 17.16 -5.28 -6.49
CA GLU A 139 18.58 -5.06 -6.71
C GLU A 139 18.87 -3.74 -7.44
N ASN A 140 19.81 -2.97 -6.89
CA ASN A 140 20.33 -1.73 -7.48
C ASN A 140 19.25 -0.68 -7.80
N ILE A 141 18.20 -0.59 -6.98
CA ILE A 141 17.18 0.44 -7.08
C ILE A 141 17.26 1.47 -5.96
N GLN A 142 17.03 2.73 -6.30
CA GLN A 142 16.74 3.78 -5.34
C GLN A 142 15.23 3.85 -5.10
N ILE A 143 14.82 3.80 -3.84
CA ILE A 143 13.41 3.81 -3.46
C ILE A 143 13.01 5.21 -2.99
N PHE A 144 11.91 5.74 -3.52
CA PHE A 144 11.33 7.01 -3.09
C PHE A 144 9.89 6.80 -2.59
N ASP A 145 9.58 7.36 -1.42
CA ASP A 145 8.23 7.45 -0.84
C ASP A 145 7.75 8.91 -0.95
N ILE A 146 6.76 9.15 -1.81
CA ILE A 146 6.25 10.49 -2.13
C ILE A 146 4.79 10.61 -1.69
N LYS A 147 4.48 11.57 -0.81
CA LYS A 147 3.14 11.85 -0.24
C LYS A 147 2.56 13.21 -0.64
N GLY A 148 3.35 14.08 -1.27
CA GLY A 148 2.84 15.33 -1.85
C GLY A 148 3.71 16.55 -1.58
N PHE A 149 3.43 17.60 -2.35
CA PHE A 149 4.33 18.75 -2.49
C PHE A 149 4.54 19.53 -1.19
N ASN A 150 3.45 19.85 -0.46
CA ASN A 150 3.54 20.73 0.71
C ASN A 150 4.27 20.15 1.93
N ILE A 151 4.51 18.83 1.93
CA ILE A 151 5.15 18.11 3.03
C ILE A 151 6.69 18.22 2.95
N MET A 152 7.28 18.30 1.75
CA MET A 152 8.72 18.42 1.49
C MET A 152 9.60 17.65 2.51
N ARG A 153 9.34 16.36 2.72
CA ARG A 153 10.16 15.58 3.68
C ARG A 153 11.53 15.33 3.08
N GLU A 154 12.51 15.31 3.97
CA GLU A 154 13.84 14.76 3.72
C GLU A 154 13.94 13.42 4.44
N SER A 155 14.55 12.44 3.81
CA SER A 155 14.79 11.18 4.51
C SER A 155 15.96 11.28 5.46
N LYS A 156 15.78 10.75 6.68
CA LYS A 156 16.89 10.44 7.58
C LYS A 156 17.49 9.06 7.29
N ASN A 157 16.82 8.26 6.47
CA ASN A 157 17.20 6.90 6.11
C ASN A 157 17.79 6.93 4.69
N LYS A 158 19.02 6.41 4.51
CA LYS A 158 19.68 6.34 3.19
C LYS A 158 18.95 5.42 2.18
N PHE A 159 18.14 4.48 2.66
CA PHE A 159 17.49 3.44 1.85
C PHE A 159 16.15 3.87 1.22
N ILE A 160 15.38 4.72 1.90
CA ILE A 160 14.11 5.25 1.39
C ILE A 160 14.22 6.76 1.32
N LYS A 161 14.25 7.31 0.11
CA LYS A 161 14.29 8.75 -0.18
C LYS A 161 12.89 9.35 -0.18
N LYS A 162 12.77 10.67 -0.04
CA LYS A 162 11.49 11.40 0.05
C LYS A 162 11.41 12.56 -0.93
N GLU A 163 10.44 13.47 -0.78
CA GLU A 163 10.15 14.52 -1.75
C GLU A 163 11.33 15.45 -2.02
N LYS A 164 12.05 15.89 -0.98
CA LYS A 164 13.22 16.75 -1.16
C LYS A 164 14.33 16.03 -1.93
N ASP A 165 14.52 14.75 -1.67
CA ASP A 165 15.52 13.94 -2.35
C ASP A 165 15.17 13.76 -3.83
N TRP A 166 13.89 13.55 -4.16
CA TRP A 166 13.39 13.50 -5.53
C TRP A 166 13.59 14.82 -6.27
N ILE A 167 13.27 15.95 -5.64
CA ILE A 167 13.43 17.26 -6.25
C ILE A 167 14.91 17.58 -6.50
N LYS A 168 15.80 17.23 -5.56
CA LYS A 168 17.25 17.42 -5.70
C LYS A 168 17.84 16.69 -6.91
N ILE A 169 17.37 15.46 -7.21
CA ILE A 169 17.85 14.74 -8.40
C ILE A 169 17.29 15.29 -9.70
N ASN A 170 16.23 16.11 -9.65
CA ASN A 170 15.57 16.73 -10.79
C ASN A 170 15.20 15.75 -11.92
N ALA A 171 14.89 14.50 -11.53
CA ALA A 171 14.41 13.48 -12.45
C ALA A 171 12.92 13.65 -12.73
N LYS A 172 12.47 13.26 -13.93
CA LYS A 172 11.05 13.13 -14.26
C LYS A 172 10.79 11.82 -14.99
N ILE A 173 9.72 11.14 -14.61
CA ILE A 173 9.26 9.93 -15.27
C ILE A 173 8.50 10.36 -16.53
N LYS A 174 9.05 10.04 -17.70
CA LYS A 174 8.37 10.28 -18.96
C LYS A 174 7.11 9.42 -19.04
N THR A 175 6.02 10.00 -19.52
CA THR A 175 4.72 9.35 -19.54
C THR A 175 3.82 9.86 -20.65
N ASN A 176 2.68 9.21 -20.85
CA ASN A 176 1.65 9.59 -21.80
C ASN A 176 0.34 9.98 -21.08
N GLU A 177 -0.60 10.54 -21.83
CA GLU A 177 -1.88 10.97 -21.26
C GLU A 177 -2.70 9.82 -20.66
N LEU A 178 -2.58 8.61 -21.21
CA LEU A 178 -3.34 7.45 -20.74
C LEU A 178 -2.93 7.08 -19.31
N ILE A 179 -1.63 7.09 -19.02
CA ILE A 179 -1.09 6.83 -17.68
C ILE A 179 -1.55 7.92 -16.69
N LEU A 180 -1.46 9.19 -17.08
CA LEU A 180 -1.90 10.30 -16.22
C LEU A 180 -3.40 10.22 -15.92
N LYS A 181 -4.23 9.93 -16.93
CA LYS A 181 -5.68 9.71 -16.75
C LYS A 181 -5.97 8.51 -15.83
N CYS A 182 -5.17 7.44 -15.89
CA CYS A 182 -5.31 6.31 -14.97
C CYS A 182 -4.93 6.69 -13.53
N LEU A 183 -3.83 7.42 -13.33
CA LEU A 183 -3.43 7.93 -12.01
C LEU A 183 -4.50 8.85 -11.43
N GLU A 184 -5.05 9.76 -12.23
CA GLU A 184 -6.12 10.65 -11.79
C GLU A 184 -7.36 9.87 -11.33
N LYS A 185 -7.80 8.86 -12.11
CA LYS A 185 -8.90 7.97 -11.72
C LYS A 185 -8.65 7.26 -10.39
N ASP A 186 -7.43 6.74 -10.19
CA ASP A 186 -7.04 6.09 -8.94
C ASP A 186 -7.10 7.08 -7.75
N LEU A 187 -6.62 8.31 -7.95
CA LEU A 187 -6.64 9.34 -6.91
C LEU A 187 -8.07 9.80 -6.59
N LEU A 188 -8.93 9.93 -7.60
CA LEU A 188 -10.35 10.25 -7.42
C LEU A 188 -11.09 9.13 -6.66
N PHE A 189 -10.76 7.87 -6.92
CA PHE A 189 -11.29 6.74 -6.15
C PHE A 189 -10.91 6.85 -4.67
N LEU A 190 -9.62 7.08 -4.36
CA LEU A 190 -9.14 7.23 -2.98
C LEU A 190 -9.79 8.41 -2.26
N LYS A 191 -9.90 9.55 -2.95
CA LYS A 191 -10.58 10.76 -2.46
C LYS A 191 -12.05 10.46 -2.13
N LYS A 192 -12.79 9.83 -3.03
CA LYS A 192 -14.21 9.45 -2.81
C LYS A 192 -14.39 8.55 -1.59
N LYS A 193 -13.39 7.73 -1.26
CA LYS A 193 -13.38 6.84 -0.09
C LYS A 193 -12.78 7.46 1.17
N ASN A 194 -12.47 8.76 1.15
CA ASN A 194 -11.84 9.48 2.26
C ASN A 194 -10.53 8.82 2.75
N ILE A 195 -9.81 8.17 1.82
CA ILE A 195 -8.50 7.56 2.08
C ILE A 195 -7.45 8.65 1.94
N MET A 196 -6.50 8.67 2.86
CA MET A 196 -5.39 9.63 2.88
C MET A 196 -4.09 8.94 3.28
N ASP A 197 -3.00 9.71 3.39
CA ASP A 197 -1.67 9.23 3.81
C ASP A 197 -1.07 8.13 2.91
N TYR A 198 -1.64 7.89 1.73
CA TYR A 198 -1.10 7.02 0.69
C TYR A 198 0.16 7.64 0.06
N SER A 199 1.10 6.77 -0.33
CA SER A 199 2.35 7.18 -0.99
C SER A 199 2.36 6.72 -2.45
N LEU A 200 2.93 7.53 -3.34
CA LEU A 200 3.51 7.02 -4.58
C LEU A 200 4.88 6.45 -4.22
N ILE A 201 5.03 5.13 -4.34
CA ILE A 201 6.34 4.48 -4.26
C ILE A 201 6.97 4.49 -5.65
N ILE A 202 8.25 4.84 -5.73
CA ILE A 202 9.03 4.83 -6.97
C ILE A 202 10.31 4.03 -6.72
N GLY A 203 10.53 2.99 -7.50
CA GLY A 203 11.80 2.30 -7.63
C GLY A 203 12.51 2.80 -8.89
N MET A 204 13.68 3.42 -8.72
CA MET A 204 14.50 3.96 -9.81
C MET A 204 15.78 3.13 -9.93
N LYS A 205 15.92 2.38 -11.02
CA LYS A 205 17.17 1.63 -11.31
C LYS A 205 18.24 2.56 -11.89
N ASP A 206 17.83 3.44 -12.78
CA ASP A 206 18.62 4.50 -13.38
C ASP A 206 17.68 5.66 -13.79
N ASN A 207 18.21 6.70 -14.46
CA ASN A 207 17.43 7.89 -14.84
C ASN A 207 16.38 7.64 -15.95
N LYS A 208 16.19 6.40 -16.42
CA LYS A 208 15.23 6.03 -17.47
C LYS A 208 14.31 4.88 -17.03
N ASN A 209 14.76 4.00 -16.14
CA ASN A 209 14.04 2.80 -15.73
C ASN A 209 13.39 2.97 -14.36
N PHE A 210 12.07 3.11 -14.36
CA PHE A 210 11.25 3.34 -13.17
C PHE A 210 10.14 2.29 -13.02
N ASN A 211 9.93 1.84 -11.79
CA ASN A 211 8.72 1.15 -11.36
C ASN A 211 7.99 2.03 -10.35
N PHE A 212 6.67 2.11 -10.41
CA PHE A 212 5.92 2.93 -9.47
C PHE A 212 4.50 2.43 -9.22
N GLY A 213 3.92 2.88 -8.12
CA GLY A 213 2.53 2.62 -7.78
C GLY A 213 2.09 3.29 -6.49
N ILE A 214 0.79 3.31 -6.25
CA ILE A 214 0.20 3.92 -5.05
C ILE A 214 0.03 2.84 -3.97
N ILE A 215 0.63 3.06 -2.81
CA ILE A 215 0.62 2.15 -1.65
C ILE A 215 -0.05 2.80 -0.42
N ASP A 216 -0.22 2.03 0.66
CA ASP A 216 -0.81 2.47 1.94
C ASP A 216 -2.27 2.99 1.83
N ILE A 217 -3.07 2.34 1.00
CA ILE A 217 -4.48 2.71 0.71
C ILE A 217 -5.50 2.34 1.80
N LEU A 218 -5.06 2.01 3.03
CA LEU A 218 -5.93 1.57 4.13
C LEU A 218 -6.02 2.57 5.29
N THR A 219 -5.45 3.76 5.13
CA THR A 219 -5.55 4.82 6.13
C THR A 219 -6.73 5.74 5.82
N THR A 220 -7.77 5.70 6.64
CA THR A 220 -8.93 6.60 6.53
C THR A 220 -8.78 7.84 7.39
N TYR A 221 -9.38 8.94 6.94
CA TYR A 221 -9.56 10.13 7.77
C TYR A 221 -10.66 9.89 8.81
N ASN A 222 -10.29 9.48 10.03
CA ASN A 222 -11.22 9.30 11.15
C ASN A 222 -11.33 10.53 12.05
N ILE A 223 -12.35 10.59 12.92
CA ILE A 223 -12.62 11.68 13.86
C ILE A 223 -11.40 12.07 14.69
N THR A 224 -10.52 11.13 15.08
CA THR A 224 -9.26 11.43 15.78
C THR A 224 -8.35 12.35 14.96
N LYS A 225 -8.27 12.15 13.64
CA LYS A 225 -7.54 13.01 12.70
C LYS A 225 -8.28 14.33 12.44
N ARG A 226 -9.61 14.31 12.54
CA ARG A 226 -10.45 15.52 12.48
C ARG A 226 -10.28 16.40 13.71
N ILE A 227 -10.21 15.81 14.90
CA ILE A 227 -9.90 16.48 16.17
C ILE A 227 -8.46 17.00 16.15
N GLU A 228 -7.49 16.19 15.69
CA GLU A 228 -6.11 16.64 15.52
C GLU A 228 -6.02 17.83 14.53
N PHE A 229 -6.81 17.82 13.45
CA PHE A 229 -6.92 18.94 12.52
C PHE A 229 -7.58 20.18 13.15
N ILE A 230 -8.71 20.03 13.84
CA ILE A 230 -9.42 21.13 14.52
C ILE A 230 -8.53 21.75 15.60
N TYR A 231 -7.82 20.92 16.37
CA TYR A 231 -6.86 21.37 17.37
C TYR A 231 -5.73 22.19 16.74
N ASN A 232 -5.15 21.71 15.63
CA ASN A 232 -4.13 22.47 14.89
C ASN A 232 -4.68 23.79 14.31
N LEU A 233 -5.96 23.84 13.94
CA LEU A 233 -6.61 25.04 13.40
C LEU A 233 -6.87 26.09 14.50
N ILE A 234 -7.33 25.65 15.67
CA ILE A 234 -7.66 26.54 16.82
C ILE A 234 -6.39 27.04 17.51
N CYS A 235 -5.36 26.19 17.68
CA CYS A 235 -4.20 26.55 18.47
C CYS A 235 -3.19 27.49 17.77
N LEU A 236 -3.38 27.89 16.50
CA LEU A 236 -2.39 28.67 15.70
C LEU A 236 -0.96 28.08 15.73
N CYS A 237 -0.80 26.84 16.19
CA CYS A 237 0.47 26.17 16.35
C CYS A 237 0.94 25.65 14.98
N THR A 238 1.96 26.31 14.44
CA THR A 238 2.71 25.79 13.31
C THR A 238 3.42 24.50 13.71
N ARG A 239 2.96 23.35 13.17
CA ARG A 239 3.73 22.13 12.80
C ARG A 239 2.94 20.83 13.03
N LYS A 240 2.10 20.47 12.07
CA LYS A 240 2.05 19.12 11.46
C LYS A 240 1.17 19.16 10.21
N LYS A 241 1.81 19.43 9.06
CA LYS A 241 1.17 19.46 7.72
C LYS A 241 0.57 18.11 7.28
N SER A 242 0.77 17.01 8.02
CA SER A 242 0.33 15.66 7.62
C SER A 242 -1.18 15.47 7.67
N CYS A 243 -1.86 16.06 8.66
CA CYS A 243 -3.28 15.83 8.90
C CYS A 243 -4.13 16.86 8.16
N THR A 244 -4.41 16.64 6.89
CA THR A 244 -5.26 17.52 6.06
C THR A 244 -6.51 16.78 5.62
N ASN A 245 -7.62 17.50 5.43
CA ASN A 245 -8.84 17.00 4.77
C ASN A 245 -8.46 16.16 3.52
N PRO A 246 -9.11 15.00 3.27
CA PRO A 246 -8.89 14.18 2.07
C PRO A 246 -8.82 14.96 0.76
N GLU A 247 -9.65 16.00 0.59
CA GLU A 247 -9.62 16.92 -0.55
C GLU A 247 -8.24 17.59 -0.70
N ARG A 248 -7.76 18.22 0.36
CA ARG A 248 -6.44 18.89 0.40
C ARG A 248 -5.29 17.88 0.27
N TYR A 249 -5.46 16.65 0.75
CA TYR A 249 -4.50 15.57 0.54
C TYR A 249 -4.42 15.21 -0.94
N PHE A 250 -5.57 15.02 -1.58
CA PHE A 250 -5.67 14.76 -3.01
C PHE A 250 -4.99 15.85 -3.83
N GLU A 251 -5.34 17.13 -3.60
CA GLU A 251 -4.79 18.26 -4.35
C GLU A 251 -3.25 18.32 -4.28
N ARG A 252 -2.67 18.25 -3.07
CA ARG A 252 -1.20 18.34 -2.90
C ARG A 252 -0.47 17.12 -3.46
N PHE A 253 -1.10 15.94 -3.43
CA PHE A 253 -0.55 14.72 -3.99
C PHE A 253 -0.60 14.78 -5.51
N ASN A 254 -1.75 15.14 -6.07
CA ASN A 254 -1.96 15.28 -7.50
C ASN A 254 -0.97 16.29 -8.10
N LYS A 255 -0.80 17.46 -7.47
CA LYS A 255 0.21 18.45 -7.86
C LYS A 255 1.63 17.88 -7.90
N MET A 256 2.04 17.14 -6.87
CA MET A 256 3.36 16.52 -6.83
C MET A 256 3.54 15.53 -8.00
N VAL A 257 2.53 14.71 -8.24
CA VAL A 257 2.53 13.72 -9.32
C VAL A 257 2.62 14.41 -10.69
N SER A 258 1.71 15.34 -10.98
CA SER A 258 1.57 15.94 -12.32
C SER A 258 2.69 16.91 -12.67
N GLU A 259 3.22 17.68 -11.71
CA GLU A 259 4.19 18.73 -12.01
C GLU A 259 5.65 18.30 -11.73
N TYR A 260 5.88 17.47 -10.71
CA TYR A 260 7.22 17.18 -10.19
C TYR A 260 7.70 15.75 -10.43
N VAL A 261 6.79 14.78 -10.54
CA VAL A 261 7.17 13.38 -10.77
C VAL A 261 7.11 13.02 -12.26
N PHE A 262 6.00 13.32 -12.92
CA PHE A 262 5.78 12.92 -14.30
C PHE A 262 6.03 14.07 -15.29
N LYS A 263 6.47 13.73 -16.50
CA LYS A 263 6.56 14.64 -17.65
C LYS A 263 5.84 14.01 -18.83
N LEU A 264 4.84 14.69 -19.35
CA LEU A 264 4.18 14.26 -20.59
C LEU A 264 5.18 14.33 -21.74
N GLU A 265 5.30 13.24 -22.50
CA GLU A 265 6.00 13.27 -23.77
C GLU A 265 5.14 14.03 -24.77
N THR A 266 5.56 15.23 -25.14
CA THR A 266 5.03 15.92 -26.32
C THR A 266 5.57 15.18 -27.53
N SER A 267 4.66 14.70 -28.38
CA SER A 267 4.95 14.12 -29.71
C SER A 267 5.85 15.01 -30.53
#